data_AF-A0A8J7PWS7-F1
#
_entry.id   AF-A0A8J7PWS7-F1
#
_cell.length_a   1.000
_cell.length_b   1.000
_cell.length_c   1.000
_cell.angle_alpha   90.00
_cell.angle_beta   90.00
_cell.angle_gamma   90.00
#
_symmetry.space_group_name_H-M   'P 1'
#
loop_
_entity.id
_entity.type
_entity.pdbx_description
1 polymer ?
#
loop_
_entity_poly.entity_id
_entity_poly.type
_entity_poly.pdbx_seq_one_letter_code
_entity_poly.pdbx_strand_id
1 'polypeptide(L)'
;KGLPKPVTAALKADPAKRTDAQKKALAQHYREQVAPETEALRKELTAATARRDAFLKSIPTTLVSMTGPPRTVRVLPRGNWLDETGEVVQPGVPEFLGALAKKERATRLDLAKWVVSPENPLTARVFVNRLWKVAFGQGLVRNLNDFGTQGTPPTHPELLDWLATEFVRTGWDVKGMLKRMVMSNAYRQSSAAPKDVRDMDPANMWVSHQNRFRLDAEFVRDNALAVAGLLTPKVGGPSSKPYQPAGYWALLNFPVREWQADKNEDQYRRGLYTYWCRTFPHPSLTAFDAPSREECTNERPRSSTPLQALVLLNDPTYVEAARVFAANVLKDGETTPERIAAAYRRALSRPPTAEEVKVLEGLLENHRVDFQKDPAGAQKLLKVGLAPVPANVEPAELAAWTSVARAILNLHEAVTRN
;
A
#
# COMPACT_ATOMS: atom_id res chain seq x y z
N LYS A 1 -5.98 53.86 8.23
CA LYS A 1 -6.31 53.00 7.06
C LYS A 1 -7.11 53.85 6.08
N GLY A 2 -6.69 53.95 4.82
CA GLY A 2 -7.37 54.78 3.82
C GLY A 2 -8.74 54.20 3.42
N LEU A 3 -9.72 55.07 3.20
CA LEU A 3 -11.05 54.69 2.74
C LEU A 3 -10.98 54.12 1.30
N PRO A 4 -11.76 53.07 0.96
CA PRO A 4 -11.81 52.53 -0.40
C PRO A 4 -12.08 53.63 -1.44
N LYS A 5 -11.44 53.58 -2.62
CA LYS A 5 -11.59 54.59 -3.68
C LYS A 5 -13.07 54.92 -4.01
N PRO A 6 -14.01 53.96 -4.09
CA PRO A 6 -15.43 54.25 -4.35
C PRO A 6 -16.10 55.05 -3.23
N VAL A 7 -15.73 54.77 -1.97
CA VAL A 7 -16.25 55.46 -0.78
C VAL A 7 -15.67 56.87 -0.70
N THR A 8 -14.38 57.04 -0.99
CA THR A 8 -13.71 58.34 -1.04
C THR A 8 -14.29 59.23 -2.15
N ALA A 9 -14.56 58.67 -3.34
CA ALA A 9 -15.20 59.40 -4.43
C ALA A 9 -16.64 59.80 -4.10
N ALA A 10 -17.40 58.91 -3.44
CA ALA A 10 -18.76 59.20 -2.97
C ALA A 10 -18.80 60.26 -1.87
N LEU A 11 -17.81 60.31 -0.97
CA LEU A 11 -17.71 61.34 0.06
C LEU A 11 -17.34 62.71 -0.49
N LYS A 12 -16.54 62.77 -1.56
CA LYS A 12 -16.15 64.01 -2.27
C LYS A 12 -17.26 64.60 -3.15
N ALA A 13 -18.25 63.79 -3.53
CA ALA A 13 -19.42 64.27 -4.24
C ALA A 13 -20.40 64.99 -3.29
N ASP A 14 -20.94 66.11 -3.76
CA ASP A 14 -21.97 66.89 -3.07
C ASP A 14 -23.13 65.98 -2.61
N PRO A 15 -23.51 65.97 -1.31
CA PRO A 15 -24.58 65.14 -0.78
C PRO A 15 -25.89 65.15 -1.61
N ALA A 16 -26.25 66.30 -2.18
CA ALA A 16 -27.46 66.46 -2.98
C ALA A 16 -27.36 65.84 -4.39
N LYS A 17 -26.14 65.63 -4.90
CA LYS A 17 -25.88 65.11 -6.25
C LYS A 17 -25.32 63.69 -6.26
N ARG A 18 -25.28 63.02 -5.10
CA ARG A 18 -24.84 61.61 -5.01
C ARG A 18 -25.80 60.69 -5.75
N THR A 19 -25.26 59.90 -6.65
CA THR A 19 -25.99 58.82 -7.33
C THR A 19 -26.40 57.72 -6.35
N ASP A 20 -27.42 56.94 -6.68
CA ASP A 20 -27.90 55.86 -5.80
C ASP A 20 -26.84 54.77 -5.56
N ALA A 21 -25.98 54.51 -6.55
CA ALA A 21 -24.83 53.62 -6.41
C ALA A 21 -23.83 54.13 -5.34
N GLN A 22 -23.57 55.45 -5.31
CA GLN A 22 -22.70 56.07 -4.32
C GLN A 22 -23.31 56.04 -2.92
N LYS A 23 -24.62 56.31 -2.80
CA LYS A 23 -25.35 56.20 -1.53
C LYS A 23 -25.32 54.77 -0.99
N LYS A 24 -25.56 53.78 -1.85
CA LYS A 24 -25.51 52.36 -1.49
C LYS A 24 -24.11 51.93 -1.03
N ALA A 25 -23.06 52.34 -1.75
CA ALA A 25 -21.68 52.04 -1.38
C ALA A 25 -21.27 52.67 -0.03
N LEU A 26 -21.72 53.90 0.24
CA LEU A 26 -21.49 54.57 1.54
C LEU A 26 -22.21 53.87 2.68
N ALA A 27 -23.49 53.57 2.51
CA ALA A 27 -24.30 52.87 3.52
C ALA A 27 -23.76 51.46 3.80
N GLN A 28 -23.34 50.74 2.76
CA GLN A 28 -22.70 49.44 2.89
C GLN A 28 -21.38 49.53 3.66
N HIS A 29 -20.50 50.46 3.29
CA HIS A 29 -19.24 50.66 4.00
C HIS A 29 -19.44 51.05 5.47
N TYR A 30 -20.41 51.92 5.75
CA TYR A 30 -20.74 52.29 7.12
C TYR A 30 -21.20 51.08 7.94
N ARG A 31 -22.13 50.25 7.43
CA ARG A 31 -22.61 49.04 8.12
C ARG A 31 -21.52 47.98 8.28
N GLU A 32 -20.64 47.83 7.31
CA GLU A 32 -19.60 46.79 7.29
C GLU A 32 -18.32 47.20 8.04
N GLN A 33 -18.04 48.49 8.22
CA GLN A 33 -16.75 48.96 8.74
C GLN A 33 -16.83 49.99 9.88
N VAL A 34 -17.97 50.64 10.12
CA VAL A 34 -18.05 51.78 11.06
C VAL A 34 -19.14 51.62 12.13
N ALA A 35 -20.36 51.22 11.77
CA ALA A 35 -21.55 51.20 12.63
C ALA A 35 -21.33 50.44 13.97
N PRO A 36 -21.50 51.07 15.15
CA PRO A 36 -21.39 50.41 16.45
C PRO A 36 -22.37 49.24 16.62
N GLU A 37 -23.58 49.37 16.07
CA GLU A 37 -24.65 48.37 16.16
C GLU A 37 -24.28 47.05 15.49
N THR A 38 -23.40 47.10 14.48
CA THR A 38 -22.92 45.89 13.78
C THR A 38 -21.57 45.41 14.30
N GLU A 39 -20.95 46.09 15.27
CA GLU A 39 -19.59 45.75 15.74
C GLU A 39 -19.50 44.31 16.25
N ALA A 40 -20.48 43.87 17.05
CA ALA A 40 -20.53 42.49 17.57
C ALA A 40 -20.62 41.47 16.42
N LEU A 41 -21.57 41.66 15.50
CA LEU A 41 -21.74 40.80 14.32
C LEU A 41 -20.51 40.80 13.41
N ARG A 42 -19.82 41.93 13.26
CA ARG A 42 -18.57 42.03 12.47
C ARG A 42 -17.42 41.26 13.12
N LYS A 43 -17.29 41.31 14.45
CA LYS A 43 -16.32 40.49 15.20
C LYS A 43 -16.62 39.01 15.02
N GLU A 44 -17.89 38.60 15.15
CA GLU A 44 -18.32 37.22 14.94
C GLU A 44 -18.04 36.73 13.51
N LEU A 45 -18.40 37.52 12.50
CA LEU A 45 -18.14 37.19 11.10
C LEU A 45 -16.64 37.08 10.81
N THR A 46 -15.84 37.98 11.37
CA THR A 46 -14.37 37.93 11.22
C THR A 46 -13.82 36.65 11.86
N ALA A 47 -14.25 36.32 13.07
CA ALA A 47 -13.84 35.10 13.76
C ALA A 47 -14.32 33.81 13.05
N ALA A 48 -15.54 33.82 12.50
CA ALA A 48 -16.08 32.69 11.73
C ALA A 48 -15.33 32.52 10.39
N THR A 49 -15.03 33.62 9.70
CA THR A 49 -14.25 33.62 8.46
C THR A 49 -12.83 33.13 8.72
N ALA A 50 -12.18 33.62 9.78
CA ALA A 50 -10.85 33.16 10.18
C ALA A 50 -10.84 31.66 10.52
N ARG A 51 -11.87 31.17 11.24
CA ARG A 51 -12.04 29.72 11.52
C ARG A 51 -12.23 28.91 10.24
N ARG A 52 -13.10 29.37 9.33
CA ARG A 52 -13.31 28.74 8.02
C ARG A 52 -12.02 28.67 7.23
N ASP A 53 -11.28 29.78 7.13
CA ASP A 53 -10.07 29.86 6.34
C ASP A 53 -8.93 29.03 6.94
N ALA A 54 -8.82 28.99 8.27
CA ALA A 54 -7.91 28.09 8.97
C ALA A 54 -8.26 26.62 8.70
N PHE A 55 -9.54 26.26 8.76
CA PHE A 55 -10.00 24.92 8.42
C PHE A 55 -9.70 24.56 6.95
N LEU A 56 -10.06 25.42 5.99
CA LEU A 56 -9.79 25.17 4.58
C LEU A 56 -8.30 25.04 4.27
N LYS A 57 -7.44 25.83 4.93
CA LYS A 57 -5.98 25.70 4.84
C LYS A 57 -5.43 24.41 5.44
N SER A 58 -6.13 23.83 6.43
CA SER A 58 -5.74 22.55 7.03
C SER A 58 -6.06 21.34 6.14
N ILE A 59 -6.95 21.50 5.15
CA ILE A 59 -7.30 20.43 4.22
C ILE A 59 -6.12 20.24 3.24
N PRO A 60 -5.51 19.05 3.16
CA PRO A 60 -4.51 18.75 2.16
C PRO A 60 -5.08 18.94 0.76
N THR A 61 -4.44 19.78 -0.05
CA THR A 61 -4.81 19.97 -1.46
C THR A 61 -3.92 19.14 -2.37
N THR A 62 -4.47 18.72 -3.50
CA THR A 62 -3.71 18.06 -4.56
C THR A 62 -4.01 18.75 -5.88
N LEU A 63 -3.03 18.79 -6.78
CA LEU A 63 -3.21 19.32 -8.12
C LEU A 63 -4.15 18.37 -8.87
N VAL A 64 -5.29 18.90 -9.30
CA VAL A 64 -6.24 18.19 -10.14
C VAL A 64 -6.27 18.83 -11.52
N SER A 65 -6.27 18.02 -12.57
CA SER A 65 -6.45 18.52 -13.93
C SER A 65 -7.92 18.90 -14.13
N MET A 66 -8.17 20.13 -14.54
CA MET A 66 -9.51 20.58 -14.94
C MET A 66 -9.73 20.35 -16.43
N THR A 67 -10.95 20.00 -16.81
CA THR A 67 -11.31 19.80 -18.22
C THR A 67 -11.41 21.15 -18.93
N GLY A 68 -10.60 21.36 -19.95
CA GLY A 68 -10.70 22.50 -20.87
C GLY A 68 -11.49 22.15 -22.14
N PRO A 69 -11.66 23.12 -23.07
CA PRO A 69 -12.24 22.84 -24.37
C PRO A 69 -11.41 21.74 -25.08
N PRO A 70 -12.07 20.81 -25.79
CA PRO A 70 -11.35 19.76 -26.49
C PRO A 70 -10.36 20.29 -27.51
N ARG A 71 -9.15 19.73 -27.51
CA ARG A 71 -8.18 19.98 -28.58
C ARG A 71 -8.57 19.17 -29.81
N THR A 72 -8.51 19.82 -30.97
CA THR A 72 -8.58 19.14 -32.26
C THR A 72 -7.32 18.29 -32.42
N VAL A 73 -7.50 16.99 -32.69
CA VAL A 73 -6.40 16.06 -32.96
C VAL A 73 -6.55 15.61 -34.41
N ARG A 74 -5.43 15.52 -35.14
CA ARG A 74 -5.41 15.14 -36.55
C ARG A 74 -4.46 13.98 -36.80
N VAL A 75 -4.70 13.22 -37.85
CA VAL A 75 -3.68 12.33 -38.43
C VAL A 75 -2.54 13.19 -38.93
N LEU A 76 -1.31 12.94 -38.49
CA LEU A 76 -0.17 13.79 -38.83
C LEU A 76 0.57 13.25 -40.07
N PRO A 77 0.55 13.96 -41.22
CA PRO A 77 1.34 13.56 -42.38
C PRO A 77 2.84 13.56 -42.01
N ARG A 78 3.46 12.37 -42.04
CA ARG A 78 4.87 12.16 -41.65
C ARG A 78 5.21 12.66 -40.25
N GLY A 79 4.23 12.74 -39.34
CA GLY A 79 4.45 13.22 -37.96
C GLY A 79 4.62 14.74 -37.83
N ASN A 80 4.40 15.53 -38.89
CA ASN A 80 4.48 16.98 -38.81
C ASN A 80 3.24 17.57 -38.11
N TRP A 81 3.40 18.05 -36.89
CA TRP A 81 2.31 18.64 -36.10
C TRP A 81 1.93 20.07 -36.52
N LEU A 82 2.74 20.72 -37.36
CA LEU A 82 2.41 22.01 -37.98
C LEU A 82 1.54 21.85 -39.24
N ASP A 83 1.46 20.63 -39.78
CA ASP A 83 0.60 20.33 -40.92
C ASP A 83 -0.82 20.00 -40.44
N GLU A 84 -1.73 20.94 -40.64
CA GLU A 84 -3.14 20.81 -40.25
C GLU A 84 -4.03 20.18 -41.33
N THR A 85 -3.46 19.70 -42.45
CA THR A 85 -4.25 19.14 -43.57
C THR A 85 -4.82 17.75 -43.28
N GLY A 86 -4.27 17.04 -42.30
CA GLY A 86 -4.73 15.69 -41.95
C GLY A 86 -6.14 15.63 -41.37
N GLU A 87 -6.79 14.48 -41.52
CA GLU A 87 -8.14 14.23 -41.04
C GLU A 87 -8.26 14.43 -39.52
N VAL A 88 -9.36 15.03 -39.06
CA VAL A 88 -9.64 15.22 -37.64
C VAL A 88 -10.10 13.89 -37.03
N VAL A 89 -9.35 13.41 -36.03
CA VAL A 89 -9.64 12.16 -35.34
C VAL A 89 -10.57 12.43 -34.16
N GLN A 90 -11.69 11.71 -34.10
CA GLN A 90 -12.60 11.74 -32.97
C GLN A 90 -12.19 10.75 -31.88
N PRO A 91 -12.52 11.02 -30.59
CA PRO A 91 -12.30 10.05 -29.53
C PRO A 91 -13.05 8.75 -29.83
N GLY A 92 -12.37 7.62 -29.67
CA GLY A 92 -12.91 6.29 -29.92
C GLY A 92 -12.14 5.22 -29.17
N VAL A 93 -12.43 3.96 -29.51
CA VAL A 93 -11.70 2.77 -29.05
C VAL A 93 -11.05 2.11 -30.26
N PRO A 94 -10.01 1.26 -30.09
CA PRO A 94 -9.47 0.50 -31.20
C PRO A 94 -10.57 -0.32 -31.88
N GLU A 95 -10.80 -0.09 -33.17
CA GLU A 95 -11.94 -0.62 -33.92
C GLU A 95 -12.02 -2.15 -33.90
N PHE A 96 -10.87 -2.83 -33.89
CA PHE A 96 -10.79 -4.29 -33.80
C PHE A 96 -11.27 -4.85 -32.44
N LEU A 97 -11.45 -4.00 -31.42
CA LEU A 97 -12.02 -4.35 -30.12
C LEU A 97 -13.50 -3.94 -30.00
N GLY A 98 -14.11 -3.45 -31.07
CA GLY A 98 -15.49 -3.02 -31.13
C GLY A 98 -15.65 -1.51 -31.24
N ALA A 99 -16.83 -1.01 -30.84
CA ALA A 99 -17.21 0.38 -30.97
C ALA A 99 -17.85 0.93 -29.69
N LEU A 100 -17.79 2.25 -29.52
CA LEU A 100 -18.55 2.94 -28.48
C LEU A 100 -20.01 3.10 -28.95
N ALA A 101 -20.97 2.82 -28.09
CA ALA A 101 -22.40 2.95 -28.39
C ALA A 101 -22.89 4.43 -28.57
N LYS A 102 -21.97 5.40 -28.59
CA LYS A 102 -22.30 6.84 -28.55
C LYS A 102 -22.17 7.46 -29.95
N LYS A 103 -23.23 8.13 -30.39
CA LYS A 103 -23.26 8.87 -31.66
C LYS A 103 -22.63 10.27 -31.58
N GLU A 104 -22.63 10.86 -30.40
CA GLU A 104 -21.94 12.12 -30.12
C GLU A 104 -20.46 11.89 -29.75
N ARG A 105 -19.69 12.98 -29.66
CA ARG A 105 -18.28 12.93 -29.26
C ARG A 105 -18.11 12.18 -27.93
N ALA A 106 -17.31 11.11 -27.97
CA ALA A 106 -17.03 10.30 -26.80
C ALA A 106 -16.22 11.05 -25.73
N THR A 107 -16.49 10.71 -24.48
CA THR A 107 -15.86 11.27 -23.28
C THR A 107 -14.99 10.24 -22.57
N ARG A 108 -14.20 10.70 -21.59
CA ARG A 108 -13.43 9.78 -20.72
C ARG A 108 -14.34 8.82 -19.93
N LEU A 109 -15.56 9.24 -19.60
CA LEU A 109 -16.53 8.36 -18.94
C LEU A 109 -17.02 7.26 -19.87
N ASP A 110 -17.22 7.56 -21.16
CA ASP A 110 -17.63 6.58 -22.17
C ASP A 110 -16.54 5.51 -22.36
N LEU A 111 -15.27 5.94 -22.44
CA LEU A 111 -14.13 5.02 -22.44
C LEU A 111 -14.06 4.19 -21.15
N ALA A 112 -14.23 4.80 -19.98
CA ALA A 112 -14.18 4.09 -18.71
C ALA A 112 -15.27 3.01 -18.60
N LYS A 113 -16.50 3.31 -19.06
CA LYS A 113 -17.59 2.34 -19.13
C LYS A 113 -17.29 1.20 -20.09
N TRP A 114 -16.74 1.49 -21.28
CA TRP A 114 -16.36 0.48 -22.26
C TRP A 114 -15.21 -0.42 -21.77
N VAL A 115 -14.22 0.14 -21.06
CA VAL A 115 -13.10 -0.64 -20.50
C VAL A 115 -13.61 -1.76 -19.59
N VAL A 116 -14.64 -1.53 -18.80
CA VAL A 116 -15.22 -2.54 -17.89
C VAL A 116 -16.49 -3.19 -18.44
N SER A 117 -16.83 -2.98 -19.71
CA SER A 117 -18.04 -3.55 -20.28
C SER A 117 -17.82 -5.03 -20.67
N PRO A 118 -18.88 -5.86 -20.64
CA PRO A 118 -18.78 -7.26 -21.07
C PRO A 118 -18.34 -7.43 -22.53
N GLU A 119 -18.56 -6.42 -23.36
CA GLU A 119 -18.17 -6.41 -24.77
C GLU A 119 -16.65 -6.22 -24.96
N ASN A 120 -15.92 -5.79 -23.93
CA ASN A 120 -14.46 -5.75 -23.95
C ASN A 120 -13.87 -7.07 -23.39
N PRO A 121 -13.31 -7.94 -24.25
CA PRO A 121 -12.85 -9.27 -23.82
C PRO A 121 -11.52 -9.23 -23.05
N LEU A 122 -10.79 -8.11 -23.07
CA LEU A 122 -9.41 -8.07 -22.56
C LEU A 122 -9.35 -7.75 -21.07
N THR A 123 -10.13 -6.78 -20.62
CA THR A 123 -9.99 -6.23 -19.26
C THR A 123 -10.17 -7.30 -18.19
N ALA A 124 -11.23 -8.11 -18.31
CA ALA A 124 -11.50 -9.20 -17.38
C ALA A 124 -10.40 -10.27 -17.42
N ARG A 125 -9.97 -10.70 -18.61
CA ARG A 125 -8.87 -11.68 -18.80
C ARG A 125 -7.56 -11.20 -18.18
N VAL A 126 -7.16 -9.96 -18.44
CA VAL A 126 -5.94 -9.36 -17.87
C VAL A 126 -6.04 -9.28 -16.34
N PHE A 127 -7.21 -8.87 -15.82
CA PHE A 127 -7.39 -8.70 -14.38
C PHE A 127 -7.39 -10.03 -13.63
N VAL A 128 -8.14 -11.04 -14.09
CA VAL A 128 -8.18 -12.35 -13.44
C VAL A 128 -6.84 -13.08 -13.55
N ASN A 129 -6.07 -12.86 -14.62
CA ASN A 129 -4.73 -13.41 -14.72
C ASN A 129 -3.77 -12.80 -13.67
N ARG A 130 -3.92 -11.51 -13.37
CA ARG A 130 -3.18 -10.85 -12.27
C ARG A 130 -3.61 -11.40 -10.90
N LEU A 131 -4.91 -11.64 -10.70
CA LEU A 131 -5.40 -12.30 -9.46
C LEU A 131 -4.86 -13.74 -9.34
N TRP A 132 -4.84 -14.48 -10.44
CA TRP A 132 -4.27 -15.82 -10.51
C TRP A 132 -2.80 -15.78 -10.13
N LYS A 133 -2.02 -14.85 -10.69
CA LYS A 133 -0.61 -14.62 -10.31
C LYS A 133 -0.43 -14.26 -8.84
N VAL A 134 -1.35 -13.52 -8.23
CA VAL A 134 -1.32 -13.24 -6.79
C VAL A 134 -1.55 -14.51 -5.99
N ALA A 135 -2.42 -15.43 -6.43
CA ALA A 135 -2.70 -16.69 -5.74
C ALA A 135 -1.57 -17.72 -5.94
N PHE A 136 -1.24 -18.02 -7.20
CA PHE A 136 -0.35 -19.11 -7.62
C PHE A 136 1.08 -18.67 -7.95
N GLY A 137 1.41 -17.38 -7.82
CA GLY A 137 2.77 -16.87 -8.03
C GLY A 137 3.14 -16.55 -9.48
N GLN A 138 2.47 -17.16 -10.45
CA GLN A 138 2.60 -16.91 -11.89
C GLN A 138 1.21 -16.83 -12.53
N GLY A 139 1.06 -16.04 -13.61
CA GLY A 139 -0.19 -15.95 -14.37
C GLY A 139 -0.38 -17.14 -15.31
N LEU A 140 -1.64 -17.43 -15.67
CA LEU A 140 -2.00 -18.34 -16.77
C LEU A 140 -1.40 -17.85 -18.10
N VAL A 141 -1.41 -16.53 -18.32
CA VAL A 141 -0.53 -15.85 -19.27
C VAL A 141 0.68 -15.38 -18.50
N ARG A 142 1.86 -15.92 -18.82
CA ARG A 142 3.10 -15.68 -18.08
C ARG A 142 3.55 -14.24 -18.17
N ASN A 143 3.57 -13.67 -19.37
CA ASN A 143 3.94 -12.28 -19.56
C ASN A 143 2.78 -11.35 -19.15
N LEU A 144 2.89 -10.72 -17.99
CA LEU A 144 1.87 -9.78 -17.49
C LEU A 144 1.86 -8.44 -18.22
N ASN A 145 2.91 -8.12 -18.99
CA ASN A 145 3.01 -6.91 -19.80
C ASN A 145 2.27 -7.02 -21.13
N ASP A 146 2.17 -8.23 -21.69
CA ASP A 146 1.73 -8.44 -23.06
C ASP A 146 0.73 -9.59 -23.15
N PHE A 147 -0.53 -9.22 -23.39
CA PHE A 147 -1.65 -10.13 -23.64
C PHE A 147 -1.94 -10.31 -25.15
N GLY A 148 -1.11 -9.70 -26.01
CA GLY A 148 -1.20 -9.77 -27.46
C GLY A 148 -0.31 -10.86 -28.05
N THR A 149 -0.09 -10.78 -29.35
CA THR A 149 0.65 -11.81 -30.14
C THR A 149 2.15 -11.84 -29.87
N GLN A 150 2.70 -10.80 -29.22
CA GLN A 150 4.10 -10.74 -28.79
C GLN A 150 4.27 -11.31 -27.36
N GLY A 151 3.17 -11.64 -26.68
CA GLY A 151 3.14 -12.34 -25.42
C GLY A 151 3.18 -13.88 -25.58
N THR A 152 3.06 -14.57 -24.45
CA THR A 152 2.91 -16.03 -24.40
C THR A 152 1.43 -16.40 -24.40
N PRO A 153 0.98 -17.43 -25.15
CA PRO A 153 -0.39 -17.90 -25.04
C PRO A 153 -0.71 -18.39 -23.62
N PRO A 154 -1.98 -18.34 -23.19
CA PRO A 154 -2.38 -18.87 -21.89
C PRO A 154 -2.17 -20.38 -21.84
N THR A 155 -1.66 -20.89 -20.71
CA THR A 155 -1.51 -22.34 -20.50
C THR A 155 -2.86 -23.05 -20.41
N HIS A 156 -3.87 -22.38 -19.83
CA HIS A 156 -5.23 -22.90 -19.68
C HIS A 156 -6.25 -21.88 -20.25
N PRO A 157 -6.46 -21.83 -21.57
CA PRO A 157 -7.32 -20.82 -22.22
C PRO A 157 -8.78 -20.89 -21.73
N GLU A 158 -9.35 -22.10 -21.65
CA GLU A 158 -10.74 -22.29 -21.21
C GLU A 158 -10.95 -21.85 -19.76
N LEU A 159 -9.98 -22.12 -18.88
CA LEU A 159 -10.01 -21.67 -17.48
C LEU A 159 -9.93 -20.15 -17.39
N LEU A 160 -9.05 -19.52 -18.18
CA LEU A 160 -8.94 -18.07 -18.23
C LEU A 160 -10.25 -17.41 -18.67
N ASP A 161 -10.88 -17.98 -19.70
CA ASP A 161 -12.16 -17.50 -20.24
C ASP A 161 -13.31 -17.67 -19.25
N TRP A 162 -13.34 -18.81 -18.58
CA TRP A 162 -14.32 -19.06 -17.52
C TRP A 162 -14.14 -18.08 -16.36
N LEU A 163 -12.91 -17.88 -15.87
CA LEU A 163 -12.62 -16.94 -14.78
C LEU A 163 -12.98 -15.51 -15.17
N ALA A 164 -12.65 -15.08 -16.39
CA ALA A 164 -12.95 -13.74 -16.89
C ALA A 164 -14.46 -13.51 -16.98
N THR A 165 -15.21 -14.46 -17.54
CA THR A 165 -16.67 -14.39 -17.66
C THR A 165 -17.34 -14.40 -16.28
N GLU A 166 -16.88 -15.27 -15.39
CA GLU A 166 -17.38 -15.36 -14.01
C GLU A 166 -17.12 -14.07 -13.24
N PHE A 167 -15.95 -13.43 -13.43
CA PHE A 167 -15.62 -12.18 -12.76
C PHE A 167 -16.56 -11.03 -13.17
N VAL A 168 -16.89 -10.94 -14.46
CA VAL A 168 -17.87 -9.95 -14.96
C VAL A 168 -19.27 -10.29 -14.44
N ARG A 169 -19.67 -11.57 -14.50
CA ARG A 169 -20.99 -12.05 -14.06
C ARG A 169 -21.28 -11.77 -12.58
N THR A 170 -20.26 -11.83 -11.72
CA THR A 170 -20.38 -11.53 -10.28
C THR A 170 -20.25 -10.04 -9.95
N GLY A 171 -20.21 -9.16 -10.96
CA GLY A 171 -20.13 -7.72 -10.75
C GLY A 171 -18.74 -7.24 -10.32
N TRP A 172 -17.68 -7.87 -10.85
CA TRP A 172 -16.28 -7.50 -10.57
C TRP A 172 -15.87 -7.66 -9.10
N ASP A 173 -16.44 -8.64 -8.38
CA ASP A 173 -16.10 -8.92 -6.99
C ASP A 173 -14.70 -9.55 -6.86
N VAL A 174 -13.71 -8.69 -6.59
CA VAL A 174 -12.30 -9.07 -6.42
C VAL A 174 -12.10 -10.07 -5.28
N LYS A 175 -12.80 -9.87 -4.14
CA LYS A 175 -12.65 -10.75 -2.98
C LYS A 175 -13.31 -12.09 -3.23
N GLY A 176 -14.50 -12.09 -3.83
CA GLY A 176 -15.20 -13.31 -4.25
C GLY A 176 -14.37 -14.14 -5.22
N MET A 177 -13.74 -13.49 -6.21
CA MET A 177 -12.89 -14.18 -7.18
C MET A 177 -11.61 -14.75 -6.54
N LEU A 178 -10.92 -13.97 -5.69
CA LEU A 178 -9.77 -14.49 -4.94
C LEU A 178 -10.17 -15.65 -4.02
N LYS A 179 -11.30 -15.55 -3.30
CA LYS A 179 -11.84 -16.64 -2.48
C LYS A 179 -12.05 -17.90 -3.32
N ARG A 180 -12.64 -17.78 -4.51
CA ARG A 180 -12.86 -18.90 -5.44
C ARG A 180 -11.54 -19.55 -5.84
N MET A 181 -10.51 -18.76 -6.15
CA MET A 181 -9.17 -19.28 -6.46
C MET A 181 -8.54 -20.01 -5.27
N VAL A 182 -8.49 -19.39 -4.09
CA VAL A 182 -7.80 -19.98 -2.92
C VAL A 182 -8.55 -21.16 -2.28
N MET A 183 -9.84 -21.30 -2.55
CA MET A 183 -10.65 -22.45 -2.12
C MET A 183 -10.67 -23.59 -3.14
N SER A 184 -10.05 -23.41 -4.31
CA SER A 184 -9.99 -24.45 -5.35
C SER A 184 -9.20 -25.67 -4.89
N ASN A 185 -9.40 -26.82 -5.55
CA ASN A 185 -8.57 -28.00 -5.30
C ASN A 185 -7.11 -27.72 -5.69
N ALA A 186 -6.88 -27.08 -6.84
CA ALA A 186 -5.55 -26.69 -7.33
C ALA A 186 -4.77 -25.85 -6.30
N TYR A 187 -5.39 -24.85 -5.68
CA TYR A 187 -4.70 -24.01 -4.69
C TYR A 187 -4.35 -24.77 -3.41
N ARG A 188 -5.19 -25.74 -3.00
CA ARG A 188 -5.03 -26.53 -1.78
C ARG A 188 -4.09 -27.73 -1.94
N GLN A 189 -3.52 -27.92 -3.13
CA GLN A 189 -2.49 -28.93 -3.32
C GLN A 189 -1.24 -28.61 -2.48
N SER A 190 -0.54 -29.66 -2.05
CA SER A 190 0.74 -29.50 -1.37
C SER A 190 1.77 -28.89 -2.32
N SER A 191 2.64 -28.03 -1.82
CA SER A 191 3.81 -27.58 -2.58
C SER A 191 4.96 -28.60 -2.60
N ALA A 192 4.86 -29.67 -1.81
CA ALA A 192 5.85 -30.75 -1.80
C ALA A 192 5.59 -31.72 -2.97
N ALA A 193 6.04 -31.35 -4.16
CA ALA A 193 5.92 -32.20 -5.35
C ALA A 193 7.05 -33.24 -5.45
N PRO A 194 6.72 -34.47 -5.90
CA PRO A 194 7.71 -35.48 -6.29
C PRO A 194 8.76 -34.94 -7.27
N LYS A 195 9.97 -35.52 -7.24
CA LYS A 195 11.09 -35.03 -8.05
C LYS A 195 10.81 -35.14 -9.55
N ASP A 196 10.28 -36.28 -9.99
CA ASP A 196 9.87 -36.56 -11.37
C ASP A 196 8.87 -35.51 -11.90
N VAL A 197 7.86 -35.15 -11.11
CA VAL A 197 6.89 -34.08 -11.47
C VAL A 197 7.59 -32.73 -11.63
N ARG A 198 8.50 -32.39 -10.71
CA ARG A 198 9.27 -31.13 -10.78
C ARG A 198 10.26 -31.10 -11.94
N ASP A 199 10.84 -32.23 -12.30
CA ASP A 199 11.74 -32.33 -13.45
C ASP A 199 10.98 -32.21 -14.78
N MET A 200 9.75 -32.72 -14.85
CA MET A 200 8.90 -32.62 -16.04
C MET A 200 8.34 -31.21 -16.27
N ASP A 201 7.96 -30.51 -15.20
CA ASP A 201 7.48 -29.13 -15.27
C ASP A 201 8.15 -28.24 -14.18
N PRO A 202 9.40 -27.81 -14.41
CA PRO A 202 10.15 -27.03 -13.42
C PRO A 202 9.53 -25.67 -13.09
N ALA A 203 8.74 -25.12 -14.02
CA ALA A 203 8.05 -23.84 -13.83
C ALA A 203 6.63 -24.02 -13.28
N ASN A 204 6.17 -25.27 -13.09
CA ASN A 204 4.82 -25.63 -12.65
C ASN A 204 3.73 -24.92 -13.46
N MET A 205 3.92 -24.86 -14.78
CA MET A 205 2.98 -24.25 -15.74
C MET A 205 1.62 -24.94 -15.75
N TRP A 206 1.60 -26.25 -15.47
CA TRP A 206 0.39 -27.08 -15.44
C TRP A 206 -0.28 -27.14 -14.07
N VAL A 207 0.26 -26.41 -13.06
CA VAL A 207 -0.33 -26.29 -11.72
C VAL A 207 -0.56 -27.68 -11.09
N SER A 208 0.49 -28.52 -11.16
CA SER A 208 0.52 -29.88 -10.62
C SER A 208 0.69 -29.93 -9.10
N HIS A 209 1.10 -28.81 -8.52
CA HIS A 209 1.28 -28.57 -7.09
C HIS A 209 1.13 -27.07 -6.80
N GLN A 210 1.13 -26.67 -5.54
CA GLN A 210 1.19 -25.25 -5.18
C GLN A 210 2.63 -24.72 -5.33
N ASN A 211 2.75 -23.45 -5.72
CA ASN A 211 4.04 -22.79 -5.90
C ASN A 211 4.56 -22.20 -4.59
N ARG A 212 5.86 -22.42 -4.35
CA ARG A 212 6.60 -21.77 -3.25
C ARG A 212 7.27 -20.51 -3.75
N PHE A 213 6.90 -19.36 -3.21
CA PHE A 213 7.53 -18.09 -3.56
C PHE A 213 7.50 -17.10 -2.41
N ARG A 214 8.57 -16.31 -2.32
CA ARG A 214 8.70 -15.25 -1.31
C ARG A 214 7.57 -14.25 -1.45
N LEU A 215 7.02 -13.84 -0.31
CA LEU A 215 6.08 -12.74 -0.20
C LEU A 215 6.70 -11.45 -0.73
N ASP A 216 5.84 -10.57 -1.23
CA ASP A 216 6.22 -9.21 -1.60
C ASP A 216 6.63 -8.41 -0.35
N ALA A 217 7.47 -7.39 -0.53
CA ALA A 217 8.07 -6.62 0.57
C ALA A 217 7.08 -6.15 1.65
N GLU A 218 5.94 -5.62 1.24
CA GLU A 218 4.91 -5.16 2.18
C GLU A 218 4.31 -6.32 2.97
N PHE A 219 4.13 -7.48 2.34
CA PHE A 219 3.56 -8.68 2.95
C PHE A 219 4.54 -9.39 3.88
N VAL A 220 5.85 -9.33 3.63
CA VAL A 220 6.85 -9.84 4.58
C VAL A 220 6.70 -9.16 5.94
N ARG A 221 6.63 -7.82 5.92
CA ARG A 221 6.41 -7.03 7.13
C ARG A 221 5.05 -7.28 7.75
N ASP A 222 3.99 -7.27 6.94
CA ASP A 222 2.63 -7.45 7.43
C ASP A 222 2.43 -8.85 8.05
N ASN A 223 3.10 -9.87 7.51
CA ASN A 223 3.07 -11.22 8.07
C ASN A 223 3.71 -11.26 9.46
N ALA A 224 4.90 -10.67 9.64
CA ALA A 224 5.55 -10.61 10.95
C ALA A 224 4.68 -9.89 12.00
N LEU A 225 4.08 -8.75 11.62
CA LEU A 225 3.16 -8.02 12.50
C LEU A 225 1.88 -8.81 12.80
N ALA A 226 1.33 -9.54 11.82
CA ALA A 226 0.14 -10.35 12.00
C ALA A 226 0.40 -11.53 12.94
N VAL A 227 1.50 -12.26 12.73
CA VAL A 227 1.92 -13.39 13.59
C VAL A 227 2.15 -12.92 15.02
N ALA A 228 2.73 -11.73 15.20
CA ALA A 228 2.94 -11.13 16.51
C ALA A 228 1.65 -10.60 17.18
N GLY A 229 0.57 -10.39 16.41
CA GLY A 229 -0.65 -9.75 16.89
C GLY A 229 -0.56 -8.22 17.00
N LEU A 230 0.39 -7.59 16.31
CA LEU A 230 0.58 -6.13 16.28
C LEU A 230 -0.16 -5.46 15.12
N LEU A 231 -0.45 -6.18 14.03
CA LEU A 231 -0.95 -5.58 12.79
C LEU A 231 -2.26 -4.80 12.99
N THR A 232 -2.24 -3.51 12.65
CA THR A 232 -3.43 -2.65 12.67
C THR A 232 -4.21 -2.79 11.35
N PRO A 233 -5.47 -3.30 11.36
CA PRO A 233 -6.24 -3.58 10.14
C PRO A 233 -6.90 -2.33 9.50
N LYS A 234 -6.68 -1.14 10.05
CA LYS A 234 -7.23 0.15 9.60
C LYS A 234 -7.02 0.36 8.08
N VAL A 235 -8.05 0.84 7.41
CA VAL A 235 -8.07 1.14 5.96
C VAL A 235 -8.26 2.65 5.78
N GLY A 236 -7.47 3.27 4.91
CA GLY A 236 -7.53 4.70 4.60
C GLY A 236 -6.73 5.58 5.56
N GLY A 237 -6.84 6.89 5.43
CA GLY A 237 -6.05 7.86 6.22
C GLY A 237 -4.64 8.10 5.67
N PRO A 238 -3.83 8.92 6.38
CA PRO A 238 -2.49 9.30 5.95
C PRO A 238 -1.53 8.11 5.91
N SER A 239 -0.43 8.27 5.19
CA SER A 239 0.68 7.31 5.20
C SER A 239 1.32 7.20 6.58
N SER A 240 1.79 6.01 6.93
CA SER A 240 2.58 5.76 8.13
C SER A 240 4.08 5.81 7.85
N LYS A 241 4.85 6.13 8.87
CA LYS A 241 6.32 6.18 8.86
C LYS A 241 6.85 5.18 9.88
N PRO A 242 7.03 3.90 9.49
CA PRO A 242 7.61 2.89 10.37
C PRO A 242 9.05 3.22 10.76
N TYR A 243 9.67 2.44 11.66
CA TYR A 243 11.07 2.62 12.02
C TYR A 243 11.99 2.63 10.81
N GLN A 244 12.93 3.58 10.78
CA GLN A 244 13.96 3.67 9.76
C GLN A 244 15.32 3.94 10.45
N PRO A 245 16.43 3.37 9.94
CA PRO A 245 17.76 3.67 10.43
C PRO A 245 18.06 5.18 10.41
N ALA A 246 18.70 5.67 11.47
CA ALA A 246 19.15 7.05 11.55
C ALA A 246 20.13 7.38 10.41
N GLY A 247 20.03 8.58 9.85
CA GLY A 247 20.92 9.03 8.78
C GLY A 247 20.62 8.47 7.39
N TYR A 248 19.58 7.64 7.20
CA TYR A 248 19.22 7.12 5.87
C TYR A 248 18.92 8.23 4.85
N TRP A 249 18.36 9.35 5.30
CA TRP A 249 18.07 10.53 4.48
C TRP A 249 19.18 11.59 4.47
N ALA A 250 20.37 11.31 4.99
CA ALA A 250 21.45 12.30 5.10
C ALA A 250 21.93 12.86 3.74
N LEU A 251 21.66 12.16 2.63
CA LEU A 251 22.00 12.59 1.27
C LEU A 251 20.93 13.50 0.62
N LEU A 252 19.76 13.68 1.24
CA LEU A 252 18.69 14.57 0.78
C LEU A 252 18.98 16.00 1.25
N ASN A 253 19.62 16.81 0.40
CA ASN A 253 20.10 18.15 0.78
C ASN A 253 19.18 19.33 0.39
N PHE A 254 18.15 19.12 -0.44
CA PHE A 254 17.32 20.22 -0.98
C PHE A 254 15.82 19.91 -1.01
N PRO A 255 15.06 20.20 0.07
CA PRO A 255 15.52 20.61 1.40
C PRO A 255 16.02 19.41 2.23
N VAL A 256 16.80 19.68 3.28
CA VAL A 256 17.14 18.68 4.30
C VAL A 256 15.86 18.16 4.95
N ARG A 257 15.72 16.84 5.00
CA ARG A 257 14.57 16.15 5.59
C ARG A 257 15.06 15.08 6.54
N GLU A 258 14.38 14.97 7.68
CA GLU A 258 14.60 13.90 8.63
C GLU A 258 13.41 12.94 8.67
N TRP A 259 13.71 11.66 8.81
CA TRP A 259 12.69 10.66 9.03
C TRP A 259 12.17 10.74 10.46
N GLN A 260 10.92 11.16 10.60
CA GLN A 260 10.20 11.14 11.86
C GLN A 260 9.29 9.91 11.87
N ALA A 261 9.75 8.85 12.53
CA ALA A 261 8.95 7.65 12.72
C ALA A 261 7.72 7.96 13.59
N ASP A 262 6.58 7.37 13.25
CA ASP A 262 5.36 7.53 14.04
C ASP A 262 5.55 6.97 15.46
N LYS A 263 4.89 7.58 16.45
CA LYS A 263 5.04 7.19 17.87
C LYS A 263 3.77 6.54 18.44
N ASN A 264 2.91 6.03 17.57
CA ASN A 264 1.56 5.55 17.88
C ASN A 264 1.26 4.26 17.10
N GLU A 265 -0.02 3.87 17.02
CA GLU A 265 -0.51 2.70 16.28
C GLU A 265 -0.13 2.67 14.78
N ASP A 266 0.24 3.81 14.19
CA ASP A 266 0.65 3.88 12.78
C ASP A 266 1.94 3.09 12.51
N GLN A 267 2.76 2.83 13.55
CA GLN A 267 3.91 1.90 13.47
C GLN A 267 3.52 0.50 13.02
N TYR A 268 2.29 0.06 13.26
CA TYR A 268 1.86 -1.32 12.98
C TYR A 268 0.86 -1.42 11.83
N ARG A 269 0.68 -0.37 11.05
CA ARG A 269 -0.19 -0.40 9.88
C ARG A 269 0.40 -1.26 8.77
N ARG A 270 -0.49 -1.78 7.91
CA ARG A 270 -0.11 -2.52 6.70
C ARG A 270 0.93 -1.76 5.87
N GLY A 271 1.91 -2.47 5.32
CA GLY A 271 3.00 -1.93 4.51
C GLY A 271 2.52 -1.16 3.28
N LEU A 272 1.28 -1.42 2.84
CA LEU A 272 0.54 -0.62 1.86
C LEU A 272 0.52 0.88 2.21
N TYR A 273 0.47 1.23 3.50
CA TYR A 273 0.39 2.61 3.99
C TYR A 273 1.74 3.24 4.29
N THR A 274 2.85 2.50 4.17
CA THR A 274 4.19 3.03 4.40
C THR A 274 4.46 4.21 3.45
N TYR A 275 4.94 5.31 4.02
CA TYR A 275 5.29 6.51 3.28
C TYR A 275 6.32 6.18 2.19
N TRP A 276 6.01 6.60 0.97
CA TRP A 276 6.80 6.29 -0.21
C TRP A 276 7.53 7.52 -0.74
N CYS A 277 8.84 7.59 -0.55
CA CYS A 277 9.70 8.56 -1.23
C CYS A 277 10.35 7.88 -2.44
N ARG A 278 10.14 8.39 -3.66
CA ARG A 278 10.66 7.75 -4.89
C ARG A 278 12.18 7.64 -4.90
N THR A 279 12.87 8.69 -4.43
CA THR A 279 14.33 8.76 -4.41
C THR A 279 14.97 8.01 -3.24
N PHE A 280 14.27 7.89 -2.11
CA PHE A 280 14.74 7.16 -0.91
C PHE A 280 13.61 6.28 -0.36
N PRO A 281 13.29 5.16 -1.04
CA PRO A 281 12.27 4.23 -0.56
C PRO A 281 12.65 3.65 0.80
N HIS A 282 11.69 3.14 1.57
CA HIS A 282 11.99 2.57 2.88
C HIS A 282 13.02 1.42 2.76
N PRO A 283 14.13 1.41 3.53
CA PRO A 283 15.24 0.48 3.30
C PRO A 283 14.85 -1.00 3.43
N SER A 284 13.98 -1.33 4.38
CA SER A 284 13.42 -2.69 4.47
C SER A 284 12.63 -3.07 3.21
N LEU A 285 11.83 -2.16 2.64
CA LEU A 285 11.08 -2.46 1.42
C LEU A 285 12.01 -2.65 0.22
N THR A 286 13.03 -1.81 0.10
CA THR A 286 14.07 -1.92 -0.94
C THR A 286 14.81 -3.26 -0.85
N ALA A 287 15.21 -3.69 0.35
CA ALA A 287 15.89 -4.97 0.55
C ALA A 287 15.04 -6.17 0.09
N PHE A 288 13.71 -6.06 0.16
CA PHE A 288 12.76 -7.07 -0.30
C PHE A 288 12.19 -6.79 -1.72
N ASP A 289 12.96 -6.10 -2.57
CA ASP A 289 12.67 -5.87 -3.99
C ASP A 289 11.40 -5.04 -4.27
N ALA A 290 11.04 -4.12 -3.38
CA ALA A 290 9.95 -3.21 -3.66
C ALA A 290 10.33 -2.21 -4.78
N PRO A 291 9.46 -1.98 -5.78
CA PRO A 291 9.79 -1.16 -6.94
C PRO A 291 9.80 0.32 -6.57
N SER A 292 10.73 1.13 -7.10
CA SER A 292 10.86 2.56 -6.77
C SER A 292 9.61 3.40 -7.03
N ARG A 293 8.67 2.90 -7.84
CA ARG A 293 7.47 3.59 -8.38
C ARG A 293 7.81 4.77 -9.30
N GLU A 294 8.99 4.72 -9.92
CA GLU A 294 9.39 5.62 -11.00
C GLU A 294 8.85 5.14 -12.35
N GLU A 295 8.78 3.82 -12.51
CA GLU A 295 8.28 3.15 -13.71
C GLU A 295 7.13 2.19 -13.38
N CYS A 296 6.39 1.80 -14.41
CA CYS A 296 5.34 0.79 -14.28
C CYS A 296 5.98 -0.59 -14.05
N THR A 297 5.71 -1.21 -12.91
CA THR A 297 6.20 -2.55 -12.57
C THR A 297 5.04 -3.55 -12.55
N ASN A 298 4.81 -4.25 -13.67
CA ASN A 298 3.78 -5.28 -13.75
C ASN A 298 4.22 -6.60 -13.09
N GLU A 299 5.52 -6.90 -13.11
CA GLU A 299 6.13 -8.04 -12.43
C GLU A 299 7.28 -7.57 -11.54
N ARG A 300 7.24 -7.94 -10.27
CA ARG A 300 8.27 -7.58 -9.28
C ARG A 300 9.35 -8.67 -9.30
N PRO A 301 10.64 -8.30 -9.33
CA PRO A 301 11.70 -9.27 -9.15
C PRO A 301 11.63 -9.88 -7.76
N ARG A 302 12.07 -11.14 -7.63
CA ARG A 302 12.18 -11.84 -6.35
C ARG A 302 13.62 -12.30 -6.20
N SER A 303 14.39 -11.57 -5.41
CA SER A 303 15.76 -11.95 -5.05
C SER A 303 15.77 -12.63 -3.67
N SER A 304 16.72 -13.53 -3.47
CA SER A 304 17.02 -14.12 -2.16
C SER A 304 18.44 -13.74 -1.80
N THR A 305 18.60 -12.78 -0.89
CA THR A 305 19.91 -12.23 -0.52
C THR A 305 20.16 -12.37 0.98
N PRO A 306 21.43 -12.53 1.42
CA PRO A 306 21.76 -12.53 2.84
C PRO A 306 21.33 -11.25 3.57
N LEU A 307 21.30 -10.12 2.85
CA LEU A 307 20.84 -8.83 3.40
C LEU A 307 19.40 -8.90 3.90
N GLN A 308 18.52 -9.65 3.21
CA GLN A 308 17.12 -9.82 3.63
C GLN A 308 17.03 -10.51 4.99
N ALA A 309 17.81 -11.56 5.22
CA ALA A 309 17.86 -12.24 6.52
C ALA A 309 18.39 -11.29 7.61
N LEU A 310 19.40 -10.47 7.30
CA LEU A 310 19.89 -9.46 8.24
C LEU A 310 18.84 -8.38 8.54
N VAL A 311 18.00 -8.01 7.58
CA VAL A 311 16.88 -7.09 7.84
C VAL A 311 15.87 -7.70 8.80
N LEU A 312 15.46 -8.96 8.60
CA LEU A 312 14.53 -9.65 9.52
C LEU A 312 15.11 -9.79 10.93
N LEU A 313 16.43 -9.95 11.05
CA LEU A 313 17.09 -10.07 12.35
C LEU A 313 17.25 -8.73 13.06
N ASN A 314 17.47 -7.61 12.34
CA ASN A 314 17.98 -6.38 12.95
C ASN A 314 17.06 -5.17 12.86
N ASP A 315 16.16 -5.10 11.87
CA ASP A 315 15.25 -3.95 11.77
C ASP A 315 14.29 -3.95 12.98
N PRO A 316 14.11 -2.81 13.68
CA PRO A 316 13.31 -2.73 14.90
C PRO A 316 11.90 -3.28 14.75
N THR A 317 11.31 -3.19 13.55
CA THR A 317 9.99 -3.73 13.24
C THR A 317 9.91 -5.23 13.52
N TYR A 318 10.90 -6.00 13.07
CA TYR A 318 10.90 -7.45 13.20
C TYR A 318 11.38 -7.90 14.59
N VAL A 319 12.30 -7.14 15.20
CA VAL A 319 12.73 -7.39 16.59
C VAL A 319 11.58 -7.18 17.56
N GLU A 320 10.82 -6.10 17.41
CA GLU A 320 9.62 -5.84 18.19
C GLU A 320 8.55 -6.89 17.95
N ALA A 321 8.29 -7.25 16.68
CA ALA A 321 7.34 -8.30 16.34
C ALA A 321 7.71 -9.63 17.01
N ALA A 322 8.99 -10.02 16.99
CA ALA A 322 9.47 -11.22 17.66
C ALA A 322 9.30 -11.15 19.18
N ARG A 323 9.54 -9.99 19.81
CA ARG A 323 9.35 -9.80 21.25
C ARG A 323 7.90 -9.95 21.67
N VAL A 324 6.98 -9.34 20.92
CA VAL A 324 5.54 -9.44 21.20
C VAL A 324 5.03 -10.85 20.88
N PHE A 325 5.54 -11.47 19.83
CA PHE A 325 5.25 -12.87 19.50
C PHE A 325 5.70 -13.81 20.63
N ALA A 326 6.91 -13.64 21.17
CA ALA A 326 7.41 -14.39 22.32
C ALA A 326 6.52 -14.23 23.56
N ALA A 327 6.11 -13.01 23.88
CA ALA A 327 5.18 -12.74 24.98
C ALA A 327 3.82 -13.44 24.83
N ASN A 328 3.35 -13.60 23.58
CA ASN A 328 2.11 -14.33 23.30
C ASN A 328 2.32 -15.84 23.40
N VAL A 329 3.42 -16.38 22.85
CA VAL A 329 3.76 -17.80 22.92
C VAL A 329 3.90 -18.29 24.36
N LEU A 330 4.45 -17.47 25.26
CA LEU A 330 4.54 -17.78 26.70
C LEU A 330 3.17 -18.04 27.37
N LYS A 331 2.06 -17.60 26.77
CA LYS A 331 0.70 -17.83 27.25
C LYS A 331 0.05 -19.09 26.64
N ASP A 332 0.62 -19.63 25.56
CA ASP A 332 -0.01 -20.65 24.72
C ASP A 332 0.35 -22.11 25.12
N GLY A 333 1.02 -22.31 26.24
CA GLY A 333 1.39 -23.65 26.73
C GLY A 333 2.13 -23.63 28.06
N GLU A 334 2.14 -24.78 28.72
CA GLU A 334 2.81 -24.95 30.03
C GLU A 334 4.27 -25.37 29.84
N THR A 335 4.54 -26.20 28.84
CA THR A 335 5.88 -26.74 28.57
C THR A 335 6.57 -26.07 27.38
N THR A 336 7.91 -26.15 27.33
CA THR A 336 8.71 -25.62 26.21
C THR A 336 8.33 -26.22 24.86
N PRO A 337 8.18 -27.55 24.69
CA PRO A 337 7.75 -28.14 23.42
C PRO A 337 6.39 -27.66 22.94
N GLU A 338 5.42 -27.51 23.85
CA GLU A 338 4.07 -27.02 23.51
C GLU A 338 4.11 -25.59 23.01
N ARG A 339 4.92 -24.73 23.66
CA ARG A 339 5.12 -23.34 23.25
C ARG A 339 5.80 -23.24 21.89
N ILE A 340 6.83 -24.06 21.63
CA ILE A 340 7.47 -24.14 20.30
C ILE A 340 6.44 -24.60 19.24
N ALA A 341 5.64 -25.62 19.56
CA ALA A 341 4.61 -26.10 18.65
C ALA A 341 3.53 -25.04 18.36
N ALA A 342 3.11 -24.27 19.35
CA ALA A 342 2.20 -23.13 19.18
C ALA A 342 2.81 -22.04 18.30
N ALA A 343 4.10 -21.72 18.52
CA ALA A 343 4.83 -20.75 17.71
C ALA A 343 4.92 -21.18 16.24
N TYR A 344 5.25 -22.46 15.97
CA TYR A 344 5.31 -23.01 14.62
C TYR A 344 3.96 -22.99 13.92
N ARG A 345 2.88 -23.38 14.61
CA ARG A 345 1.53 -23.33 14.04
C ARG A 345 1.13 -21.90 13.68
N ARG A 346 1.46 -20.91 14.53
CA ARG A 346 1.11 -19.51 14.28
C ARG A 346 1.94 -18.88 13.15
N ALA A 347 3.24 -19.15 13.10
CA ALA A 347 4.14 -18.52 12.13
C ALA A 347 4.21 -19.26 10.79
N LEU A 348 4.19 -20.60 10.79
CA LEU A 348 4.47 -21.45 9.63
C LEU A 348 3.27 -22.33 9.22
N SER A 349 2.17 -22.31 9.97
CA SER A 349 0.97 -23.11 9.69
C SER A 349 1.19 -24.64 9.65
N ARG A 350 2.24 -25.14 10.32
CA ARG A 350 2.55 -26.57 10.46
C ARG A 350 3.09 -26.87 11.86
N PRO A 351 3.07 -28.14 12.33
CA PRO A 351 3.82 -28.52 13.52
C PRO A 351 5.35 -28.53 13.24
N PRO A 352 6.18 -28.35 14.29
CA PRO A 352 7.62 -28.57 14.20
C PRO A 352 7.95 -30.07 14.15
N THR A 353 9.08 -30.42 13.57
CA THR A 353 9.67 -31.75 13.68
C THR A 353 10.39 -31.92 15.02
N ALA A 354 10.67 -33.15 15.43
CA ALA A 354 11.41 -33.43 16.68
C ALA A 354 12.81 -32.80 16.68
N GLU A 355 13.47 -32.74 15.53
CA GLU A 355 14.78 -32.10 15.39
C GLU A 355 14.69 -30.57 15.54
N GLU A 356 13.69 -29.95 14.92
CA GLU A 356 13.43 -28.51 15.05
C GLU A 356 13.15 -28.11 16.50
N VAL A 357 12.35 -28.90 17.23
CA VAL A 357 12.11 -28.67 18.67
C VAL A 357 13.42 -28.71 19.43
N LYS A 358 14.22 -29.77 19.25
CA LYS A 358 15.50 -29.94 19.95
C LYS A 358 16.47 -28.78 19.71
N VAL A 359 16.56 -28.29 18.46
CA VAL A 359 17.43 -27.15 18.11
C VAL A 359 16.97 -25.88 18.81
N LEU A 360 15.65 -25.62 18.84
CA LEU A 360 15.10 -24.41 19.46
C LEU A 360 15.12 -24.45 20.99
N GLU A 361 14.97 -25.62 21.59
CA GLU A 361 15.22 -25.82 23.02
C GLU A 361 16.66 -25.51 23.37
N GLY A 362 17.63 -26.02 22.61
CA GLY A 362 19.04 -25.69 22.80
C GLY A 362 19.32 -24.19 22.69
N LEU A 363 18.72 -23.52 21.69
CA LEU A 363 18.81 -22.07 21.54
C LEU A 363 18.23 -21.33 22.75
N LEU A 364 17.04 -21.75 23.22
CA LEU A 364 16.36 -21.16 24.35
C LEU A 364 17.21 -21.26 25.62
N GLU A 365 17.71 -22.45 25.95
CA GLU A 365 18.50 -22.66 27.16
C GLU A 365 19.81 -21.86 27.14
N ASN A 366 20.51 -21.84 25.99
CA ASN A 366 21.73 -21.04 25.84
C ASN A 366 21.45 -19.55 26.09
N HIS A 367 20.42 -19.00 25.44
CA HIS A 367 20.09 -17.59 25.57
C HIS A 367 19.50 -17.24 26.93
N ARG A 368 18.80 -18.16 27.58
CA ARG A 368 18.35 -18.00 28.96
C ARG A 368 19.53 -17.81 29.91
N VAL A 369 20.55 -18.67 29.80
CA VAL A 369 21.79 -18.55 30.59
C VAL A 369 22.52 -17.23 30.30
N ASP A 370 22.62 -16.84 29.03
CA ASP A 370 23.30 -15.60 28.63
C ASP A 370 22.59 -14.35 29.16
N PHE A 371 21.26 -14.28 29.04
CA PHE A 371 20.48 -13.13 29.54
C PHE A 371 20.37 -13.08 31.06
N GLN A 372 20.47 -14.22 31.76
CA GLN A 372 20.61 -14.24 33.22
C GLN A 372 21.97 -13.66 33.66
N LYS A 373 23.04 -13.88 32.89
CA LYS A 373 24.37 -13.31 33.14
C LYS A 373 24.48 -11.85 32.71
N ASP A 374 23.73 -11.43 31.69
CA ASP A 374 23.65 -10.05 31.21
C ASP A 374 22.20 -9.49 31.24
N PRO A 375 21.70 -9.09 32.43
CA PRO A 375 20.38 -8.46 32.55
C PRO A 375 20.27 -7.14 31.78
N ALA A 376 21.39 -6.42 31.57
CA ALA A 376 21.38 -5.17 30.82
C ALA A 376 21.12 -5.41 29.32
N GLY A 377 21.74 -6.44 28.75
CA GLY A 377 21.48 -6.92 27.40
C GLY A 377 20.03 -7.36 27.21
N ALA A 378 19.47 -8.11 28.16
CA ALA A 378 18.06 -8.50 28.15
C ALA A 378 17.14 -7.27 28.10
N GLN A 379 17.34 -6.30 28.98
CA GLN A 379 16.57 -5.06 28.99
C GLN A 379 16.72 -4.25 27.69
N LYS A 380 17.92 -4.21 27.11
CA LYS A 380 18.16 -3.51 25.83
C LYS A 380 17.34 -4.13 24.71
N LEU A 381 17.31 -5.47 24.61
CA LEU A 381 16.49 -6.18 23.64
C LEU A 381 15.00 -5.94 23.87
N LEU A 382 14.54 -6.01 25.12
CA LEU A 382 13.13 -5.85 25.45
C LEU A 382 12.60 -4.42 25.26
N LYS A 383 13.48 -3.41 25.27
CA LYS A 383 13.15 -2.00 24.98
C LYS A 383 13.04 -1.67 23.49
N VAL A 384 13.28 -2.63 22.59
CA VAL A 384 13.12 -2.40 21.15
C VAL A 384 11.64 -2.34 20.79
N GLY A 385 11.25 -1.25 20.12
CA GLY A 385 9.88 -0.98 19.69
C GLY A 385 9.08 -0.11 20.64
N LEU A 386 7.80 0.11 20.33
CA LEU A 386 6.86 0.90 21.14
C LEU A 386 5.95 0.05 22.03
N ALA A 387 5.73 -1.23 21.70
CA ALA A 387 4.82 -2.09 22.42
C ALA A 387 5.32 -2.33 23.85
N PRO A 388 4.45 -2.29 24.87
CA PRO A 388 4.88 -2.45 26.25
C PRO A 388 5.49 -3.84 26.50
N VAL A 389 6.36 -3.92 27.50
CA VAL A 389 6.89 -5.19 28.02
C VAL A 389 5.92 -5.70 29.10
N PRO A 390 5.45 -6.97 29.03
CA PRO A 390 4.62 -7.54 30.08
C PRO A 390 5.33 -7.53 31.45
N ALA A 391 4.67 -7.05 32.49
CA ALA A 391 5.25 -6.97 33.84
C ALA A 391 5.31 -8.31 34.59
N ASN A 392 4.55 -9.31 34.11
CA ASN A 392 4.36 -10.60 34.76
C ASN A 392 5.31 -11.70 34.25
N VAL A 393 6.30 -11.34 33.45
CA VAL A 393 7.27 -12.28 32.87
C VAL A 393 8.68 -11.85 33.26
N GLU A 394 9.49 -12.81 33.67
CA GLU A 394 10.89 -12.56 34.00
C GLU A 394 11.64 -12.05 32.74
N PRO A 395 12.41 -10.93 32.83
CA PRO A 395 13.05 -10.33 31.67
C PRO A 395 14.00 -11.25 30.88
N ALA A 396 14.81 -12.06 31.54
CA ALA A 396 15.73 -12.97 30.85
C ALA A 396 14.96 -14.08 30.10
N GLU A 397 13.89 -14.61 30.69
CA GLU A 397 12.99 -15.58 30.04
C GLU A 397 12.34 -14.99 28.79
N LEU A 398 11.78 -13.78 28.88
CA LEU A 398 11.17 -13.13 27.72
C LEU A 398 12.21 -12.81 26.64
N ALA A 399 13.43 -12.40 27.02
CA ALA A 399 14.51 -12.15 26.08
C ALA A 399 14.97 -13.43 25.36
N ALA A 400 15.07 -14.54 26.09
CA ALA A 400 15.41 -15.85 25.51
C ALA A 400 14.34 -16.34 24.53
N TRP A 401 13.05 -16.26 24.89
CA TRP A 401 11.96 -16.56 23.95
C TRP A 401 11.89 -15.60 22.77
N THR A 402 12.29 -14.34 22.95
CA THR A 402 12.43 -13.38 21.84
C THR A 402 13.45 -13.87 20.83
N SER A 403 14.55 -14.51 21.26
CA SER A 403 15.52 -15.11 20.34
C SER A 403 14.96 -16.30 19.57
N VAL A 404 14.17 -17.17 20.23
CA VAL A 404 13.44 -18.26 19.55
C VAL A 404 12.46 -17.70 18.51
N ALA A 405 11.67 -16.69 18.89
CA ALA A 405 10.73 -16.04 18.00
C ALA A 405 11.43 -15.36 16.80
N ARG A 406 12.58 -14.70 17.01
CA ARG A 406 13.42 -14.13 15.95
C ARG A 406 13.92 -15.20 14.99
N ALA A 407 14.36 -16.35 15.50
CA ALA A 407 14.80 -17.46 14.67
C ALA A 407 13.66 -17.97 13.77
N ILE A 408 12.46 -18.18 14.34
CA ILE A 408 11.27 -18.64 13.60
C ILE A 408 10.86 -17.62 12.54
N LEU A 409 10.76 -16.33 12.88
CA LEU A 409 10.36 -15.28 11.93
C LEU A 409 11.41 -15.01 10.84
N ASN A 410 12.67 -15.42 11.05
CA ASN A 410 13.74 -15.32 10.07
C ASN A 410 13.85 -16.56 9.16
N LEU A 411 13.05 -17.61 9.38
CA LEU A 411 13.01 -18.75 8.49
C LEU A 411 12.50 -18.34 7.10
N HIS A 412 13.08 -18.94 6.05
CA HIS A 412 12.60 -18.73 4.69
C HIS A 412 11.10 -19.07 4.55
N GLU A 413 10.63 -20.09 5.29
CA GLU A 413 9.23 -20.47 5.35
C GLU A 413 8.31 -19.36 5.88
N ALA A 414 8.77 -18.53 6.83
CA ALA A 414 7.97 -17.45 7.42
C ALA A 414 7.75 -16.27 6.47
N VAL A 415 8.57 -16.14 5.42
CA VAL A 415 8.49 -15.07 4.42
C VAL A 415 8.09 -15.60 3.04
N THR A 416 7.64 -16.85 2.97
CA THR A 416 7.30 -17.56 1.73
C THR A 416 5.88 -18.08 1.82
N ARG A 417 5.14 -17.98 0.72
CA ARG A 417 3.92 -18.77 0.58
C ARG A 417 4.33 -20.22 0.31
N ASN A 418 4.00 -21.12 1.23
CA ASN A 418 4.32 -22.55 1.13
C ASN A 418 3.13 -23.38 0.70
#